data_AF-A0A6I1ZU22-F1
#
_entry.id   AF-A0A6I1ZU22-F1
#
_cell.length_a   1.000
_cell.length_b   1.000
_cell.length_c   1.000
_cell.angle_alpha   90.00
_cell.angle_beta   90.00
_cell.angle_gamma   90.00
#
_symmetry.space_group_name_H-M   'P 1'
#
loop_
_entity.id
_entity.type
_entity.pdbx_description
1 polymer ?
#
loop_
_entity_poly.entity_id
_entity_poly.type
_entity_poly.pdbx_seq_one_letter_code
_entity_poly.pdbx_strand_id
1 'polypeptide(L)'
;MPANLPPQYFGAEKNFRAAKDPAEKIAALEEMLAIMPKHKGTDHLRAELRSRIAKLTQLAGKKSGAQRMTMAIEKEGASQVAVVGLPNAGKSQLVASLTNASPTVADYPFTTYAAD
;
A
#
# COMPACT_ATOMS: atom_id res chain seq x y z
N MET A 1 -1.60 31.81 2.22
CA MET A 1 -2.30 32.19 3.47
C MET A 1 -1.77 31.27 4.57
N PRO A 2 -1.50 31.76 5.79
CA PRO A 2 -1.08 30.90 6.87
C PRO A 2 -2.21 29.91 7.18
N ALA A 3 -1.89 28.62 7.15
CA ALA A 3 -2.82 27.57 7.54
C ALA A 3 -2.94 27.59 9.07
N ASN A 4 -4.17 27.68 9.59
CA ASN A 4 -4.40 27.49 11.02
C ASN A 4 -4.31 25.99 11.34
N LEU A 5 -3.16 25.56 11.83
CA LEU A 5 -2.88 24.16 12.13
C LEU A 5 -3.13 23.89 13.63
N PRO A 6 -3.80 22.79 13.98
CA PRO A 6 -4.06 22.46 15.38
C PRO A 6 -2.76 22.13 16.13
N PRO A 7 -2.68 22.33 17.46
CA PRO A 7 -1.46 22.09 18.25
C PRO A 7 -0.85 20.68 18.08
N GLN A 8 -1.72 19.68 17.89
CA GLN A 8 -1.36 18.28 17.68
C GLN A 8 -0.49 18.09 16.42
N TYR A 9 -0.70 18.91 15.38
CA TYR A 9 0.09 18.87 14.15
C TYR A 9 1.58 19.12 14.43
N PHE A 10 1.90 20.08 15.31
CA PHE A 10 3.29 20.39 15.65
C PHE A 10 3.95 19.27 16.45
N GLY A 11 3.17 18.46 17.17
CA GLY A 11 3.66 17.22 17.79
C GLY A 11 4.09 16.20 16.74
N ALA A 12 3.22 15.92 15.77
CA ALA A 12 3.53 15.02 14.65
C ALA A 12 4.70 15.54 13.79
N GLU A 13 4.81 16.86 13.61
CA GLU A 13 5.95 17.46 12.90
C GLU A 13 7.27 17.26 13.66
N LYS A 14 7.28 17.39 14.99
CA LYS A 14 8.46 17.06 15.81
C LYS A 14 8.83 15.60 15.66
N ASN A 15 7.85 14.69 15.66
CA ASN A 15 8.08 13.26 15.45
C ASN A 15 8.70 13.00 14.07
N PHE A 16 8.18 13.64 13.01
CA PHE A 16 8.76 13.55 11.67
C PHE A 16 10.23 14.02 11.62
N ARG A 17 10.56 15.11 12.34
CA ARG A 17 11.93 15.64 12.40
C ARG A 17 12.88 14.74 13.21
N ALA A 18 12.38 14.09 14.25
CA ALA A 18 13.15 13.19 15.10
C ALA A 18 13.34 11.79 14.48
N ALA A 19 12.39 11.35 13.64
CA ALA A 19 12.38 10.04 13.00
C ALA A 19 13.64 9.82 12.13
N LYS A 20 14.29 8.68 12.32
CA LYS A 20 15.49 8.27 11.56
C LYS A 20 15.12 7.29 10.46
N ASP A 21 14.17 6.41 10.74
CA ASP A 21 13.75 5.37 9.81
C ASP A 21 12.72 5.88 8.78
N PRO A 22 12.78 5.43 7.52
CA PRO A 22 11.77 5.79 6.52
C PRO A 22 10.34 5.40 6.91
N ALA A 23 10.12 4.28 7.62
CA ALA A 23 8.78 3.87 8.02
C ALA A 23 8.21 4.81 9.08
N GLU A 24 9.02 5.19 10.08
CA GLU A 24 8.65 6.19 11.08
C GLU A 24 8.34 7.56 10.45
N LYS A 25 9.13 7.97 9.45
CA LYS A 25 8.87 9.21 8.70
C LYS A 25 7.55 9.16 7.94
N ILE A 26 7.21 8.03 7.34
CA ILE A 26 5.92 7.86 6.64
C ILE A 26 4.78 7.95 7.63
N ALA A 27 4.85 7.23 8.76
CA ALA A 27 3.83 7.26 9.80
C ALA A 27 3.59 8.68 10.34
N ALA A 28 4.65 9.44 10.62
CA ALA A 28 4.53 10.82 11.09
C ALA A 28 3.88 11.75 10.03
N LEU A 29 4.19 11.56 8.74
CA LEU A 29 3.55 12.34 7.66
C LEU A 29 2.06 11.98 7.49
N GLU A 30 1.69 10.71 7.67
CA GLU A 30 0.29 10.27 7.65
C GLU A 30 -0.49 10.85 8.82
N GLU A 31 0.10 10.88 10.02
CA GLU A 31 -0.46 11.52 11.21
C GLU A 31 -0.67 13.03 10.99
N MET A 32 0.33 13.72 10.44
CA MET A 32 0.22 15.13 10.05
C MET A 32 -0.93 15.37 9.06
N LEU A 33 -1.15 14.45 8.10
CA LEU A 33 -2.23 14.54 7.12
C LEU A 33 -3.61 14.27 7.73
N ALA A 34 -3.70 13.37 8.72
CA ALA A 34 -4.93 13.02 9.42
C ALA A 34 -5.43 14.17 10.31
N ILE A 35 -4.50 14.84 11.01
CA ILE A 35 -4.81 15.95 11.92
C ILE A 35 -5.14 17.25 11.16
N MET A 36 -4.62 17.41 9.94
CA MET A 36 -4.74 18.65 9.19
C MET A 36 -6.19 18.95 8.74
N PRO A 37 -6.70 20.18 8.94
CA PRO A 37 -8.00 20.59 8.42
C PRO A 37 -8.11 20.42 6.90
N LYS A 38 -9.32 20.15 6.40
CA LYS A 38 -9.61 20.05 4.96
C LYS A 38 -10.30 21.33 4.47
N HIS A 39 -9.51 22.34 4.13
CA HIS A 39 -10.01 23.56 3.50
C HIS A 39 -8.98 24.22 2.56
N LYS A 40 -9.40 25.21 1.77
CA LYS A 40 -8.56 25.89 0.76
C LYS A 40 -7.21 26.39 1.29
N GLY A 41 -7.13 26.83 2.55
CA GLY A 41 -5.89 27.29 3.18
C GLY A 41 -4.81 26.21 3.41
N THR A 42 -5.17 24.92 3.38
CA THR A 42 -4.28 23.78 3.66
C THR A 42 -4.01 22.92 2.43
N ASP A 43 -4.67 23.18 1.30
CA ASP A 43 -4.63 22.29 0.13
C ASP A 43 -3.20 22.09 -0.43
N HIS A 44 -2.40 23.16 -0.50
CA HIS A 44 -1.01 23.07 -0.94
C HIS A 44 -0.16 22.21 0.00
N LEU A 45 -0.32 22.39 1.30
CA LEU A 45 0.44 21.64 2.31
C LEU A 45 0.06 20.15 2.27
N ARG A 46 -1.22 19.83 2.06
CA ARG A 46 -1.66 18.44 1.88
C ARG A 46 -1.08 17.79 0.64
N ALA A 47 -1.02 18.53 -0.47
CA ALA A 47 -0.39 18.03 -1.69
C ALA A 47 1.10 17.75 -1.47
N GLU A 48 1.79 18.62 -0.73
CA GLU A 48 3.18 18.43 -0.37
C GLU A 48 3.39 17.19 0.51
N LEU A 49 2.59 17.01 1.58
CA LEU A 49 2.67 15.83 2.45
C LEU A 49 2.45 14.53 1.66
N ARG A 50 1.43 14.49 0.79
CA ARG A 50 1.16 13.34 -0.08
C ARG A 50 2.33 13.02 -1.01
N SER A 51 2.94 14.04 -1.62
CA SER A 51 4.11 13.87 -2.48
C SER A 51 5.31 13.30 -1.70
N ARG A 52 5.55 13.78 -0.48
CA ARG A 52 6.60 13.27 0.41
C ARG A 52 6.36 11.81 0.80
N ILE A 53 5.13 11.45 1.17
CA ILE A 53 4.74 10.06 1.49
C ILE A 53 5.01 9.15 0.28
N ALA A 54 4.56 9.54 -0.91
CA ALA A 54 4.75 8.75 -2.13
C ALA A 54 6.24 8.53 -2.43
N LYS A 55 7.06 9.57 -2.31
CA LYS A 55 8.51 9.50 -2.55
C LYS A 55 9.21 8.58 -1.55
N LEU A 56 8.88 8.67 -0.25
CA LEU A 56 9.46 7.81 0.79
C LEU A 56 9.02 6.36 0.62
N THR A 57 7.75 6.11 0.32
CA THR A 57 7.21 4.77 0.06
C THR A 57 7.89 4.12 -1.15
N GLN A 58 8.10 4.88 -2.23
CA GLN A 58 8.80 4.39 -3.41
C GLN A 58 10.27 4.06 -3.11
N LEU A 59 10.96 4.87 -2.29
CA LEU A 59 12.33 4.61 -1.88
C LEU A 59 12.44 3.38 -0.97
N ALA A 60 11.50 3.21 -0.04
CA ALA A 60 11.40 2.02 0.81
C ALA A 60 11.16 0.76 -0.02
N GLY A 61 10.21 0.80 -0.96
CA GLY A 61 9.89 -0.32 -1.86
C GLY A 61 10.99 -0.64 -2.90
N LYS A 62 11.91 0.29 -3.18
CA LYS A 62 13.10 0.02 -4.01
C LYS A 62 14.18 -0.75 -3.25
N LYS A 63 14.32 -0.57 -1.94
CA LYS A 63 15.29 -1.31 -1.11
C LYS A 63 14.92 -2.79 -0.92
N SER A 64 13.63 -3.14 -0.98
CA SER A 64 13.17 -4.53 -1.04
C SER A 64 13.28 -5.17 -2.44
N GLY A 65 13.91 -4.46 -3.40
CA GLY A 65 14.02 -4.88 -4.79
C GLY A 65 14.96 -6.07 -5.07
N ALA A 66 15.69 -6.58 -4.07
CA ALA A 66 16.56 -7.75 -4.24
C ALA A 66 15.79 -9.10 -4.29
N GLN A 67 14.48 -9.09 -4.05
CA GLN A 67 13.66 -10.30 -4.15
C GLN A 67 12.32 -10.00 -4.82
N ARG A 68 12.37 -9.30 -5.97
CA ARG A 68 11.31 -9.55 -6.96
C ARG A 68 11.55 -10.96 -7.47
N MET A 69 10.87 -11.94 -6.87
CA MET A 69 10.54 -13.15 -7.62
C MET A 69 9.89 -12.65 -8.90
N THR A 70 10.63 -12.68 -10.00
CA THR A 70 10.15 -12.32 -11.32
C THR A 70 9.20 -13.42 -11.76
N MET A 71 8.03 -13.48 -11.13
CA MET A 71 6.90 -14.22 -11.65
C MET A 71 6.28 -13.34 -12.74
N ALA A 72 7.03 -13.20 -13.84
CA ALA A 72 6.56 -12.53 -15.04
C ALA A 72 5.63 -13.52 -15.73
N ILE A 73 4.32 -13.31 -15.60
CA ILE A 73 3.32 -14.09 -16.32
C ILE A 73 3.34 -13.62 -17.77
N GLU A 74 3.76 -14.50 -18.68
CA GLU A 74 3.70 -14.21 -20.11
C GLU A 74 2.28 -13.85 -20.54
N LYS A 75 2.16 -12.89 -21.46
CA LYS A 75 0.85 -12.47 -21.96
C LYS A 75 0.30 -13.53 -22.89
N GLU A 76 -0.82 -14.12 -22.52
CA GLU A 76 -1.50 -15.14 -23.31
C GLU A 76 -3.02 -14.85 -23.37
N GLY A 77 -3.65 -15.30 -24.46
CA GLY A 77 -5.09 -15.24 -24.64
C GLY A 77 -5.65 -13.83 -24.88
N ALA A 78 -6.96 -13.69 -24.65
CA ALA A 78 -7.67 -12.43 -24.87
C ALA A 78 -7.45 -11.39 -23.76
N SER A 79 -7.19 -11.83 -22.52
CA SER A 79 -6.98 -10.95 -21.38
C SER A 79 -6.31 -11.67 -20.21
N GLN A 80 -5.57 -10.92 -19.38
CA GLN A 80 -5.06 -11.38 -18.08
C GLN A 80 -5.93 -10.80 -16.96
N VAL A 81 -6.34 -11.65 -16.01
CA VAL A 81 -7.23 -11.27 -14.90
C VAL A 81 -6.58 -11.67 -13.57
N ALA A 82 -6.65 -10.78 -12.58
CA ALA A 82 -6.18 -11.04 -11.22
C ALA A 82 -7.37 -11.08 -10.24
N VAL A 83 -7.43 -12.13 -9.42
CA VAL A 83 -8.47 -12.30 -8.37
C VAL A 83 -7.86 -11.97 -7.01
N VAL A 84 -8.37 -10.91 -6.35
CA VAL A 84 -7.83 -10.40 -5.08
C VAL A 84 -8.93 -10.34 -4.02
N GLY A 85 -8.60 -10.74 -2.78
CA GLY A 85 -9.54 -10.71 -1.66
C GLY A 85 -8.98 -11.43 -0.43
N LEU A 86 -9.66 -11.26 0.71
CA LEU A 86 -9.28 -11.87 1.99
C LEU A 86 -9.20 -13.41 1.90
N PRO A 87 -8.43 -14.08 2.77
CA PRO A 87 -8.47 -15.54 2.90
C PRO A 87 -9.90 -16.06 3.08
N ASN A 88 -10.18 -17.27 2.59
CA ASN A 88 -11.50 -17.92 2.66
C ASN A 88 -12.66 -17.20 1.96
N ALA A 89 -12.39 -16.15 1.16
CA ALA A 89 -13.41 -15.48 0.35
C ALA A 89 -13.83 -16.24 -0.93
N GLY A 90 -13.57 -17.56 -1.03
CA GLY A 90 -13.95 -18.37 -2.19
C GLY A 90 -13.08 -18.21 -3.45
N LYS A 91 -11.95 -17.50 -3.38
CA LYS A 91 -11.08 -17.22 -4.56
C LYS A 91 -10.63 -18.50 -5.29
N SER A 92 -10.20 -19.51 -4.55
CA SER A 92 -9.72 -20.78 -5.12
C SER A 92 -10.85 -21.58 -5.78
N GLN A 93 -12.05 -21.54 -5.20
CA GLN A 93 -13.25 -22.14 -5.79
C GLN A 93 -13.62 -21.45 -7.12
N LEU A 94 -13.55 -20.11 -7.17
CA LEU A 94 -13.82 -19.36 -8.38
C LEU A 94 -12.86 -19.78 -9.51
N VAL A 95 -11.56 -19.84 -9.23
CA VAL A 95 -10.55 -20.29 -10.21
C VAL A 95 -10.80 -21.72 -10.66
N ALA A 96 -11.07 -22.66 -9.75
CA ALA A 96 -11.38 -24.05 -10.10
C ALA A 96 -12.66 -24.19 -10.94
N SER A 97 -13.66 -23.33 -10.72
CA SER A 97 -14.95 -23.40 -11.41
C SER A 97 -14.92 -22.81 -12.82
N LEU A 98 -14.07 -21.80 -13.06
CA LEU A 98 -13.99 -21.07 -14.33
C LEU A 98 -12.82 -21.49 -15.22
N THR A 99 -11.89 -22.29 -14.71
CA THR A 99 -10.68 -22.69 -15.42
C THR A 99 -10.43 -24.18 -15.26
N ASN A 100 -9.55 -24.75 -16.08
CA ASN A 100 -9.10 -26.14 -15.92
C ASN A 100 -7.99 -26.29 -14.85
N ALA A 101 -7.72 -25.25 -14.06
CA ALA A 101 -6.76 -25.34 -12.98
C ALA A 101 -7.33 -26.15 -11.80
N SER A 102 -6.46 -26.87 -11.09
CA SER A 102 -6.79 -27.67 -9.91
C SER A 102 -6.21 -27.07 -8.62
N PRO A 103 -6.60 -25.86 -8.20
CA PRO A 103 -6.08 -25.25 -6.98
C PRO A 103 -6.59 -26.00 -5.73
N THR A 104 -5.77 -26.03 -4.67
CA THR A 104 -6.21 -26.59 -3.37
C THR A 104 -7.26 -25.67 -2.74
N VAL A 105 -8.43 -26.22 -2.45
CA VAL A 105 -9.54 -25.55 -1.76
C VAL A 105 -9.71 -26.18 -0.38
N ALA A 106 -9.48 -25.40 0.67
CA ALA A 106 -9.69 -25.84 2.04
C ALA A 106 -10.10 -24.66 2.93
N ASP A 107 -10.58 -24.98 4.15
CA ASP A 107 -11.11 -24.00 5.09
C ASP A 107 -10.01 -23.22 5.85
N TYR A 108 -8.75 -23.57 5.65
CA TYR A 108 -7.59 -22.86 6.22
C TYR A 108 -7.03 -21.82 5.23
N PRO A 109 -6.44 -20.71 5.72
CA PRO A 109 -5.96 -19.64 4.86
C PRO A 109 -4.70 -20.04 4.05
N PHE A 110 -4.44 -19.32 2.97
CA PHE A 110 -3.23 -19.44 2.12
C PHE A 110 -3.07 -20.80 1.41
N THR A 111 -4.16 -21.44 1.01
CA THR A 111 -4.11 -22.73 0.28
C THR A 111 -3.57 -22.63 -1.15
N THR A 112 -3.54 -21.42 -1.73
CA THR A 112 -3.01 -21.17 -3.07
C THR A 112 -1.52 -20.82 -2.97
N TYR A 113 -0.65 -21.78 -3.26
CA TYR A 113 0.77 -21.55 -3.47
C TYR A 113 1.04 -21.32 -4.96
N ALA A 114 2.09 -20.57 -5.30
CA ALA A 114 2.54 -20.42 -6.68
C ALA A 114 2.88 -21.81 -7.25
N ALA A 115 2.46 -22.09 -8.47
CA ALA A 115 2.97 -23.23 -9.22
C ALA A 115 4.48 -23.01 -9.44
N ASP A 116 5.29 -24.05 -9.17
CA ASP A 116 6.71 -24.11 -9.56
C ASP A 116 6.88 -23.95 -11.08
#